data_AF-A0AA39HUU8-F1
#
_entry.id   AF-A0AA39HUU8-F1
#
_cell.length_a   1.000
_cell.length_b   1.000
_cell.length_c   1.000
_cell.angle_alpha   90.00
_cell.angle_beta   90.00
_cell.angle_gamma   90.00
#
_symmetry.space_group_name_H-M   'P 1'
#
loop_
_entity.id
_entity.type
_entity.pdbx_description
1 polymer ?
#
loop_
_entity_poly.entity_id
_entity_poly.type
_entity_poly.pdbx_seq_one_letter_code
_entity_poly.pdbx_strand_id
1 'polypeptide(L)'
;MKLIIPVVLLVTIAAARPPVDNFCGENEMMAGCRVCEATCARRVKVCPRMCMPLPPTCQCKPNFFRHAGKCVAAEACPIIEPIPEPIPASNITEN
;
A
#
# COMPACT_ATOMS: atom_id res chain seq x y z
N MET A 1 21.04 2.74 48.60
CA MET A 1 21.61 1.88 47.52
C MET A 1 20.79 0.63 47.19
N LYS A 2 20.01 0.04 48.12
CA LYS A 2 19.17 -1.15 47.84
C LYS A 2 17.88 -0.87 47.04
N LEU A 3 17.38 0.37 47.05
CA LEU A 3 16.20 0.81 46.29
C LEU A 3 16.55 1.33 44.89
N ILE A 4 17.82 1.58 44.59
CA ILE A 4 18.26 2.10 43.30
C ILE A 4 18.24 0.97 42.25
N ILE A 5 18.65 -0.24 42.64
CA ILE A 5 18.69 -1.42 41.78
C ILE A 5 17.30 -1.77 41.21
N PRO A 6 16.21 -1.90 42.00
CA PRO A 6 14.89 -2.19 41.44
C PRO A 6 14.32 -1.03 40.64
N VAL A 7 14.62 0.22 40.99
CA VAL A 7 14.16 1.40 40.24
C VAL A 7 14.85 1.49 38.88
N VAL A 8 16.15 1.24 38.81
CA VAL A 8 16.90 1.19 37.53
C VAL A 8 16.35 0.08 36.65
N LEU A 9 16.03 -1.10 37.22
CA LEU A 9 15.46 -2.22 36.46
C LEU A 9 14.06 -1.91 35.91
N LEU A 10 13.22 -1.20 36.66
CA LEU A 10 11.90 -0.77 36.20
C LEU A 10 12.00 0.31 35.11
N VAL A 11 12.95 1.23 35.24
CA VAL A 11 13.17 2.31 34.26
C VAL A 11 13.70 1.77 32.93
N THR A 12 14.55 0.75 32.93
CA THR A 12 15.06 0.15 31.68
C THR A 12 14.00 -0.62 30.92
N ILE A 13 13.08 -1.31 31.61
CA ILE A 13 11.98 -2.05 30.97
C ILE A 13 10.99 -1.09 30.30
N ALA A 14 10.67 0.04 30.94
CA ALA A 14 9.75 1.04 30.37
C ALA A 14 10.31 1.78 29.14
N ALA A 15 11.64 1.82 28.97
CA ALA A 15 12.30 2.54 27.88
C ALA A 15 12.57 1.68 26.62
N ALA A 16 12.33 0.36 26.69
CA ALA A 16 12.50 -0.52 25.53
C ALA A 16 11.38 -0.25 24.51
N ARG A 17 11.69 0.58 23.48
CA ARG A 17 10.84 0.64 22.29
C ARG A 17 10.92 -0.72 21.59
N PRO A 18 9.79 -1.40 21.31
CA PRO A 18 9.85 -2.56 20.44
C PRO A 18 10.48 -2.15 19.12
N PRO A 19 11.27 -3.02 18.46
CA PRO A 19 11.71 -2.74 17.12
C PRO A 19 10.45 -2.51 16.28
N VAL A 20 10.35 -1.35 15.65
CA VAL A 20 9.28 -1.09 14.68
C VAL A 20 9.65 -1.93 13.47
N ASP A 21 9.27 -3.20 13.49
CA ASP A 21 9.60 -4.19 12.47
C ASP A 21 8.97 -3.91 11.10
N ASN A 22 8.27 -2.78 10.96
CA ASN A 22 7.54 -2.40 9.77
C ASN A 22 8.16 -1.15 9.14
N PHE A 23 9.33 -1.30 8.51
CA PHE A 23 9.92 -0.27 7.64
C PHE A 23 8.98 0.17 6.51
N CYS A 24 8.00 -0.68 6.17
CA CYS A 24 7.00 -0.44 5.14
C CYS A 24 5.59 -0.39 5.74
N GLY A 25 4.67 0.24 5.01
CA GLY A 25 3.29 0.34 5.42
C GLY A 25 2.55 -1.00 5.39
N GLU A 26 1.27 -0.95 5.77
CA GLU A 26 0.40 -2.11 5.68
C GLU A 26 0.35 -2.66 4.25
N ASN A 27 0.45 -3.98 4.12
CA ASN A 27 0.48 -4.70 2.84
C ASN A 27 1.60 -4.29 1.89
N GLU A 28 2.67 -3.68 2.42
CA GLU A 28 3.90 -3.42 1.71
C GLU A 28 5.02 -4.37 2.17
N MET A 29 6.04 -4.51 1.33
CA MET A 29 7.27 -5.24 1.61
C MET A 29 8.47 -4.43 1.14
N MET A 30 9.60 -4.56 1.84
CA MET A 30 10.87 -4.05 1.35
C MET A 30 11.38 -5.00 0.27
N ALA A 31 11.30 -4.58 -0.99
CA ALA A 31 11.82 -5.36 -2.10
C ALA A 31 13.32 -5.10 -2.25
N GLY A 32 14.09 -6.11 -2.68
CA GLY A 32 15.52 -5.94 -2.96
C GLY A 32 15.82 -4.99 -4.13
N CYS A 33 14.85 -4.75 -5.00
CA CYS A 33 14.89 -3.72 -6.03
C CYS A 33 13.48 -3.22 -6.38
N ARG A 34 13.38 -2.08 -7.04
CA ARG A 34 12.10 -1.53 -7.48
C ARG A 34 11.52 -2.33 -8.65
N VAL A 35 10.27 -2.75 -8.58
CA VAL A 35 9.55 -3.48 -9.65
C VAL A 35 8.23 -2.78 -10.01
N CYS A 36 7.67 -3.17 -11.14
CA CYS A 36 6.40 -2.65 -11.61
C CYS A 36 5.25 -3.20 -10.76
N GLU A 37 4.40 -2.31 -10.24
CA GLU A 37 3.23 -2.68 -9.42
C GLU A 37 1.92 -2.48 -10.18
N ALA A 38 0.92 -3.29 -9.85
CA ALA A 38 -0.46 -3.08 -10.24
C ALA A 38 -1.14 -2.00 -9.37
N THR A 39 -2.14 -1.34 -9.93
CA THR A 39 -2.94 -0.33 -9.21
C THR A 39 -4.41 -0.71 -9.28
N CYS A 40 -5.24 -0.14 -8.42
CA CYS A 40 -6.69 -0.41 -8.50
C CYS A 40 -7.28 -0.02 -9.86
N ALA A 41 -6.75 1.03 -10.50
CA ALA A 41 -7.15 1.46 -11.85
C ALA A 41 -6.67 0.51 -12.96
N ARG A 42 -5.61 -0.27 -12.73
CA ARG A 42 -5.06 -1.22 -13.70
C ARG A 42 -4.56 -2.48 -13.01
N ARG A 43 -5.50 -3.37 -12.71
CA ARG A 43 -5.22 -4.64 -12.02
C ARG A 43 -4.43 -5.61 -12.90
N VAL A 44 -4.77 -5.69 -14.18
CA VAL A 44 -4.05 -6.50 -15.17
C VAL A 44 -2.99 -5.62 -15.84
N LYS A 45 -1.83 -5.52 -15.20
CA LYS A 45 -0.68 -4.79 -15.72
C LYS A 45 0.41 -5.77 -16.12
N VAL A 46 0.80 -5.75 -17.39
CA VAL A 46 1.98 -6.49 -17.85
C VAL A 46 3.21 -5.74 -17.35
N CYS A 47 3.94 -6.36 -16.43
CA CYS A 47 5.15 -5.82 -15.85
C CYS A 47 6.38 -6.54 -16.41
N PRO A 48 7.45 -5.81 -16.79
CA PRO A 48 8.70 -6.44 -17.18
C PRO A 48 9.30 -7.18 -15.99
N ARG A 49 9.92 -8.34 -16.22
CA ARG A 49 10.59 -9.15 -15.20
C ARG A 49 12.01 -8.62 -14.91
N MET A 50 12.12 -7.32 -14.64
CA MET A 50 13.39 -6.67 -14.36
C MET A 50 13.23 -5.61 -13.27
N CYS A 51 14.34 -5.30 -12.60
CA CYS A 51 14.40 -4.16 -11.70
C CYS A 51 14.31 -2.86 -12.49
N MET A 52 13.55 -1.89 -11.99
CA MET A 52 13.61 -0.52 -12.46
C MET A 52 14.94 0.11 -12.03
N PRO A 53 15.50 1.05 -12.81
CA PRO A 53 16.75 1.75 -12.50
C PRO A 53 16.55 2.83 -11.42
N LEU A 54 15.94 2.45 -10.30
CA LEU A 54 15.62 3.29 -9.16
C LEU A 54 15.97 2.54 -7.87
N PRO A 55 16.33 3.25 -6.77
CA PRO A 55 16.65 2.62 -5.50
C PRO A 55 15.52 1.71 -4.99
N PRO A 56 15.85 0.70 -4.17
CA PRO A 56 14.86 -0.12 -3.49
C PRO A 56 13.90 0.74 -2.66
N THR A 57 12.61 0.48 -2.76
CA THR A 57 11.56 1.14 -1.96
C THR A 57 10.56 0.12 -1.46
N CYS A 58 9.77 0.49 -0.46
CA CYS A 58 8.57 -0.24 -0.09
C CYS A 58 7.64 -0.38 -1.29
N GLN A 59 7.15 -1.60 -1.48
CA GLN A 59 6.28 -1.96 -2.58
C GLN A 59 5.12 -2.83 -2.11
N CYS A 60 3.97 -2.76 -2.78
CA CYS A 60 2.83 -3.61 -2.51
C CYS A 60 3.25 -5.08 -2.61
N LYS A 61 2.83 -5.87 -1.63
CA LYS A 61 2.95 -7.32 -1.67
C LYS A 61 2.23 -7.86 -2.93
N PRO A 62 2.60 -9.05 -3.42
CA PRO A 62 1.87 -9.72 -4.50
C PRO A 62 0.37 -9.77 -4.21
N ASN A 63 -0.46 -9.52 -5.22
CA ASN A 63 -1.93 -9.43 -5.15
C ASN A 63 -2.52 -8.24 -4.35
N PHE A 64 -1.70 -7.28 -3.93
CA PHE A 64 -2.18 -5.99 -3.44
C PHE A 64 -2.02 -4.91 -4.51
N PHE A 65 -2.91 -3.93 -4.47
CA PHE A 65 -3.04 -2.89 -5.48
C PHE A 65 -2.85 -1.52 -4.86
N ARG A 66 -2.01 -0.68 -5.48
CA ARG A 66 -1.80 0.67 -4.98
C ARG A 66 -3.03 1.54 -5.28
N HIS A 67 -3.56 2.19 -4.24
CA HIS A 67 -4.65 3.15 -4.31
C HIS A 67 -4.51 4.20 -3.20
N ALA A 68 -4.59 5.48 -3.56
CA ALA A 68 -4.43 6.61 -2.64
C ALA A 68 -3.18 6.50 -1.73
N GLY A 69 -2.06 6.02 -2.30
CA GLY A 69 -0.80 5.84 -1.58
C GLY A 69 -0.70 4.57 -0.71
N LYS A 70 -1.79 3.81 -0.55
CA LYS A 70 -1.83 2.57 0.24
C LYS A 70 -1.91 1.34 -0.63
N CYS A 71 -1.44 0.20 -0.13
CA CYS A 71 -1.61 -1.09 -0.77
C CYS A 71 -2.83 -1.78 -0.17
N VAL A 72 -3.85 -2.04 -1.00
CA VAL A 72 -5.13 -2.61 -0.58
C VAL A 72 -5.43 -3.90 -1.32
N ALA A 73 -6.25 -4.75 -0.70
CA ALA A 73 -6.77 -5.95 -1.36
C ALA A 73 -7.70 -5.57 -2.53
N ALA A 74 -7.90 -6.49 -3.47
CA ALA A 74 -8.67 -6.24 -4.69
C ALA A 74 -10.11 -5.80 -4.41
N GLU A 75 -10.68 -6.27 -3.30
CA GLU A 75 -12.04 -6.02 -2.84
C GLU A 75 -12.20 -4.61 -2.25
N ALA A 76 -11.11 -4.03 -1.76
CA ALA A 76 -11.08 -2.68 -1.19
C ALA A 76 -10.70 -1.60 -2.22
N CYS A 77 -10.45 -1.99 -3.46
CA CYS A 77 -10.38 -1.04 -4.57
C CYS A 77 -11.75 -0.42 -4.84
N PRO A 78 -11.83 0.88 -5.22
CA PRO A 78 -13.09 1.46 -5.65
C PRO A 78 -13.65 0.67 -6.83
N ILE A 79 -14.96 0.46 -6.82
CA ILE A 79 -15.69 0.01 -7.99
C ILE A 79 -15.59 1.16 -8.98
N ILE A 80 -14.90 0.93 -10.09
CA ILE A 80 -15.00 1.83 -11.23
C ILE A 80 -16.41 1.58 -11.76
N GLU A 81 -17.39 2.37 -11.31
CA GLU A 81 -18.68 2.37 -11.98
C GLU A 81 -18.41 2.68 -13.46
N PRO A 82 -18.97 1.89 -14.40
CA PRO A 82 -18.90 2.27 -15.80
C PRO A 82 -19.45 3.69 -15.90
N ILE A 83 -18.71 4.57 -16.58
CA ILE A 83 -19.17 5.92 -16.89
C ILE A 83 -20.59 5.75 -17.44
N PRO A 84 -21.63 6.39 -16.87
CA PRO A 84 -22.98 6.27 -17.41
C PRO A 84 -22.89 6.58 -18.90
N GLU A 85 -23.31 5.62 -19.73
CA GLU A 85 -23.29 5.79 -21.18
C GLU A 85 -23.91 7.15 -21.53
N PRO A 86 -23.30 7.92 -22.46
CA PRO A 86 -23.95 9.11 -22.97
C PRO A 86 -25.37 8.74 -23.42
N ILE A 87 -26.37 9.46 -22.90
CA ILE A 87 -27.78 9.24 -23.21
C ILE A 87 -27.91 9.12 -24.74
N PRO A 88 -28.51 8.03 -25.28
CA PRO A 88 -28.66 7.90 -26.72
C PRO A 88 -29.41 9.11 -27.28
N ALA A 89 -28.87 9.68 -28.36
CA ALA A 89 -29.42 10.85 -29.06
C ALA A 89 -30.80 10.60 -29.71
N SER A 90 -31.51 9.54 -29.32
CA SER A 90 -32.85 9.20 -29.81
C SER A 90 -33.97 10.06 -29.21
N ASN A 91 -33.67 10.91 -28.21
CA ASN A 91 -34.64 11.83 -27.61
C ASN A 91 -34.55 13.28 -28.12
N ILE A 92 -33.87 13.52 -29.25
CA ILE A 92 -33.92 14.82 -29.94
C ILE A 92 -34.96 14.75 -31.07
N THR A 93 -36.21 14.51 -30.71
CA THR A 93 -37.38 14.84 -31.53
C THR A 93 -38.44 15.40 -30.61
N GLU A 94 -38.40 16.71 -30.36
CA GLU A 94 -39.55 17.58 -30.09
C GLU A 94 -39.05 19.01 -29.81
N ASN A 95 -39.08 19.85 -30.85
CA ASN A 95 -39.66 21.19 -30.87
C ASN A 95 -39.42 21.86 -32.23
#